data_AF-R1G1I5-F1
#
_entry.id   AF-R1G1I5-F1
#
_cell.length_a   1.000
_cell.length_b   1.000
_cell.length_c   1.000
_cell.angle_alpha   90.00
_cell.angle_beta   90.00
_cell.angle_gamma   90.00
#
_symmetry.space_group_name_H-M   'P 1'
#
loop_
_entity.id
_entity.type
_entity.pdbx_description
1 polymer ?
#
loop_
_entity_poly.entity_id
_entity_poly.type
_entity_poly.pdbx_seq_one_letter_code
_entity_poly.pdbx_strand_id
1 'polypeptide(L)'
;MVRLLCVASLLGYASAGWTGALGLTFESNKPVEAKSLFCPSGFITGIRVKYGRTRDEDRDLYDFKLKCGQRWTSWSGLWFKNELEDKTYECPAKMYVTGIEVKRGRREWGDKDTYDFKLQCSGVWQDFMGMKFGGQQEQAGTECPSGEGTSGLKVFRGFVDWGDKDLYEFELNCKSIAANLASIRGLPDLKMLGLQRNVLVWDGEQLGAWLEALGLGDLAPSFLHHNVNGGTVFLLTEEHLRDLGFSVVGDRLYFIELLTQLYDDIVAWSSKIGVQLATHPVPPLRQIGLTLQPTTWSVKDVCKVLKAVGLEEYVELFVEHRIQGDVLFNLTEENLKEMGIEKIGDRLLITDIVQTLYEQVTGWQQQQVNPQSLLQLGAA
;
A
#
# COMPACT_ATOMS: atom_id res chain seq x y z
N MET A 1 48.24 15.87 8.07
CA MET A 1 46.94 16.34 8.60
C MET A 1 45.88 16.05 7.55
N VAL A 2 45.19 14.92 7.67
CA VAL A 2 44.14 14.51 6.73
C VAL A 2 42.81 15.02 7.27
N ARG A 3 42.15 15.91 6.53
CA ARG A 3 40.78 16.34 6.79
C ARG A 3 39.85 15.20 6.33
N LEU A 4 39.17 14.55 7.26
CA LEU A 4 37.98 13.75 6.95
C LEU A 4 36.83 14.70 6.65
N LEU A 5 36.38 14.70 5.40
CA LEU A 5 35.06 15.19 5.01
C LEU A 5 34.04 14.10 5.32
N CYS A 6 33.28 14.29 6.40
CA CYS A 6 32.07 13.52 6.64
C CYS A 6 30.99 13.98 5.67
N VAL A 7 30.77 13.23 4.60
CA VAL A 7 29.56 13.37 3.79
C VAL A 7 28.45 12.64 4.53
N ALA A 8 27.65 13.39 5.27
CA ALA A 8 26.41 12.89 5.83
C ALA A 8 25.41 12.68 4.67
N SER A 9 25.17 11.42 4.32
CA SER A 9 24.07 11.03 3.45
C SER A 9 22.75 11.32 4.16
N LEU A 10 22.08 12.39 3.73
CA LEU A 10 20.68 12.70 4.06
C LEU A 10 19.78 11.64 3.43
N LEU A 11 19.52 10.55 4.15
CA LEU A 11 18.33 9.74 3.92
C LEU A 11 17.15 10.55 4.46
N GLY A 12 16.41 11.20 3.56
CA GLY A 12 15.15 11.86 3.87
C GLY A 12 14.10 10.81 4.25
N TYR A 13 14.11 10.35 5.49
CA TYR A 13 12.89 9.84 6.10
C TYR A 13 11.91 11.00 6.12
N ALA A 14 10.77 10.88 5.43
CA ALA A 14 9.68 11.84 5.57
C ALA A 14 9.18 11.79 7.03
N SER A 15 9.77 12.64 7.88
CA SER A 15 9.41 12.77 9.28
C SER A 15 8.03 13.40 9.36
N ALA A 16 7.15 12.83 10.19
CA ALA A 16 5.81 13.38 10.38
C ALA A 16 5.90 14.86 10.81
N GLY A 17 5.20 15.74 10.11
CA GLY A 17 5.29 17.19 10.25
C GLY A 17 4.00 17.80 10.76
N TRP A 18 4.09 18.83 11.60
CA TRP A 18 2.92 19.61 12.00
C TRP A 18 2.57 20.62 10.91
N THR A 19 1.29 20.75 10.58
CA THR A 19 0.78 21.70 9.56
C THR A 19 0.90 23.17 9.98
N GLY A 20 1.19 23.44 11.26
CA GLY A 20 0.90 24.72 11.88
C GLY A 20 -0.59 24.86 12.22
N ALA A 21 -0.92 25.95 12.92
CA ALA A 21 -2.25 26.22 13.45
C ALA A 21 -3.31 26.31 12.33
N LEU A 22 -4.53 25.88 12.62
CA LEU A 22 -5.67 25.95 11.69
C LEU A 22 -5.99 27.38 11.26
N GLY A 23 -5.82 28.37 12.15
CA GLY A 23 -6.10 29.78 11.87
C GLY A 23 -7.36 30.31 12.54
N LEU A 24 -7.78 29.74 13.67
CA LEU A 24 -8.78 30.30 14.55
C LEU A 24 -8.17 31.46 15.35
N THR A 25 -8.96 32.50 15.66
CA THR A 25 -8.43 33.62 16.44
C THR A 25 -8.13 33.15 17.86
N PHE A 26 -6.86 33.13 18.26
CA PHE A 26 -6.41 32.56 19.53
C PHE A 26 -5.47 33.50 20.27
N GLU A 27 -6.03 34.30 21.18
CA GLU A 27 -5.27 35.20 22.06
C GLU A 27 -5.72 34.98 23.52
N SER A 28 -4.93 34.25 24.29
CA SER A 28 -5.23 33.99 25.70
C SER A 28 -4.45 34.94 26.62
N ASN A 29 -5.10 35.44 27.66
CA ASN A 29 -4.45 36.18 28.75
C ASN A 29 -4.14 35.28 29.97
N LYS A 30 -4.29 33.97 29.83
CA LYS A 30 -3.92 32.92 30.78
C LYS A 30 -2.88 31.97 30.18
N PRO A 31 -2.21 31.15 31.01
CA PRO A 31 -1.36 30.07 30.50
C PRO A 31 -2.15 29.14 29.58
N VAL A 32 -1.63 28.94 28.36
CA VAL A 32 -2.20 28.05 27.36
C VAL A 32 -1.85 26.60 27.70
N GLU A 33 -2.86 25.74 27.74
CA GLU A 33 -2.67 24.29 27.85
C GLU A 33 -2.60 23.67 26.46
N ALA A 34 -1.64 22.78 26.21
CA ALA A 34 -1.52 22.06 24.95
C ALA A 34 -1.43 20.56 25.19
N LYS A 35 -2.18 19.77 24.42
CA LYS A 35 -2.12 18.30 24.41
C LYS A 35 -1.93 17.79 22.99
N SER A 36 -1.03 16.83 22.83
CA SER A 36 -0.82 16.14 21.55
C SER A 36 -1.25 14.69 21.66
N LEU A 37 -2.09 14.29 20.73
CA LEU A 37 -2.57 12.93 20.55
C LEU A 37 -1.95 12.37 19.26
N PHE A 38 -1.58 11.09 19.27
CA PHE A 38 -0.98 10.43 18.11
C PHE A 38 -1.58 9.04 17.90
N CYS A 39 -1.58 8.60 16.65
CA CYS A 39 -1.81 7.22 16.24
C CYS A 39 -0.47 6.54 15.97
N PRO A 40 0.04 5.68 16.89
CA PRO A 40 1.37 5.09 16.76
C PRO A 40 1.53 4.18 15.53
N SER A 41 0.44 3.53 15.12
CA SER A 41 0.44 2.45 14.14
C SER A 41 -0.24 2.82 12.82
N GLY A 42 -0.43 4.10 12.51
CA GLY A 42 -1.31 4.45 11.40
C GLY A 42 -1.76 5.89 11.33
N PHE A 43 -2.92 6.04 10.72
CA PHE A 43 -3.63 7.31 10.58
C PHE A 43 -4.84 7.34 11.51
N ILE A 44 -5.30 8.54 11.80
CA ILE A 44 -6.56 8.79 12.47
C ILE A 44 -7.68 8.30 11.54
N THR A 45 -8.62 7.53 12.06
CA THR A 45 -9.82 7.04 11.34
C THR A 45 -11.11 7.64 11.91
N GLY A 46 -11.00 8.45 12.96
CA GLY A 46 -12.13 9.12 13.58
C GLY A 46 -11.70 9.92 14.80
N ILE A 47 -12.61 10.77 15.26
CA ILE A 47 -12.44 11.54 16.50
C ILE A 47 -13.69 11.38 17.36
N ARG A 48 -13.50 11.44 18.67
CA ARG A 48 -14.60 11.55 19.62
C ARG A 48 -14.33 12.74 20.52
N VAL A 49 -15.33 13.60 20.64
CA VAL A 49 -15.25 14.88 21.31
C VAL A 49 -16.28 14.90 22.41
N LYS A 50 -15.84 15.28 23.61
CA LYS A 50 -16.73 15.58 24.73
C LYS A 50 -16.78 17.07 24.95
N TYR A 51 -17.98 17.54 25.28
CA TYR A 51 -18.26 18.90 25.69
C TYR A 51 -18.89 18.89 27.09
N GLY A 52 -18.38 19.77 27.95
CA GLY A 52 -18.86 19.93 29.33
C GLY A 52 -18.89 21.40 29.70
N ARG A 53 -19.69 21.73 30.72
CA ARG A 53 -19.72 23.09 31.27
C ARG A 53 -19.64 23.07 32.77
N THR A 54 -18.87 23.99 33.34
CA THR A 54 -18.88 24.25 34.78
C THR A 54 -19.68 25.50 35.07
N ARG A 55 -20.73 25.40 35.89
CA ARG A 55 -21.60 26.56 36.20
C ARG A 55 -20.91 27.58 37.11
N ASP A 56 -19.99 27.13 37.95
CA ASP A 56 -19.35 27.97 38.96
C ASP A 56 -18.19 28.81 38.39
N GLU A 57 -17.58 28.35 37.28
CA GLU A 57 -16.46 29.02 36.61
C GLU A 57 -16.81 29.49 35.19
N ASP A 58 -18.07 29.28 34.79
CA ASP A 58 -18.64 29.53 33.46
C ASP A 58 -17.81 29.02 32.27
N ARG A 59 -17.10 27.91 32.45
CA ARG A 59 -16.20 27.35 31.42
C ARG A 59 -16.87 26.35 30.51
N ASP A 60 -16.67 26.50 29.21
CA ASP A 60 -16.92 25.56 28.13
C ASP A 60 -15.67 24.71 27.84
N LEU A 61 -15.77 23.43 28.21
CA LEU A 61 -14.64 22.51 28.22
C LEU A 61 -14.82 21.46 27.15
N TYR A 62 -13.73 21.20 26.42
CA TYR A 62 -13.66 20.16 25.41
C TYR A 62 -12.49 19.21 25.70
N ASP A 63 -12.72 17.92 25.51
CA ASP A 63 -11.69 16.88 25.54
C ASP A 63 -11.86 15.95 24.34
N PHE A 64 -10.75 15.37 23.90
CA PHE A 64 -10.60 14.73 22.60
C PHE A 64 -9.98 13.36 22.77
N LYS A 65 -10.41 12.41 21.93
CA LYS A 65 -9.65 11.18 21.68
C LYS A 65 -9.75 10.79 20.22
N LEU A 66 -8.75 10.06 19.76
CA LEU A 66 -8.61 9.66 18.37
C LEU A 66 -8.96 8.19 18.20
N LYS A 67 -9.54 7.84 17.07
CA LYS A 67 -9.60 6.46 16.60
C LYS A 67 -8.40 6.22 15.69
N CYS A 68 -7.63 5.17 15.97
CA CYS A 68 -6.48 4.74 15.21
C CYS A 68 -6.78 3.34 14.67
N GLY A 69 -7.12 3.25 13.37
CA GLY A 69 -7.69 2.03 12.80
C GLY A 69 -9.02 1.67 13.48
N GLN A 70 -9.02 0.63 14.32
CA GLN A 70 -10.19 0.18 15.07
C GLN A 70 -10.13 0.47 16.57
N ARG A 71 -9.04 1.06 17.07
CA ARG A 71 -8.82 1.29 18.51
C ARG A 71 -8.94 2.77 18.85
N TRP A 72 -9.50 3.06 20.01
CA TRP A 72 -9.54 4.42 20.56
C TRP A 72 -8.31 4.67 21.42
N THR A 73 -7.75 5.87 21.34
CA THR A 73 -6.76 6.36 22.31
C THR A 73 -7.42 6.63 23.65
N SER A 74 -6.59 6.85 24.68
CA SER A 74 -7.04 7.56 25.87
C SER A 74 -7.48 8.98 25.49
N TRP A 75 -8.28 9.60 26.36
CA TRP A 75 -8.56 11.03 26.28
C TRP A 75 -7.27 11.85 26.34
N SER A 76 -7.30 13.06 25.75
CA SER A 76 -6.14 13.96 25.71
C SER A 76 -5.65 14.33 27.11
N GLY A 77 -6.55 14.25 28.11
CA GLY A 77 -6.26 14.61 29.48
C GLY A 77 -6.29 16.12 29.70
N LEU A 78 -6.89 16.88 28.78
CA LEU A 78 -7.35 18.24 29.08
C LEU A 78 -8.33 18.16 30.25
N TRP A 79 -8.11 18.99 31.27
CA TRP A 79 -9.01 19.01 32.42
C TRP A 79 -10.47 19.23 31.98
N PHE A 80 -11.37 18.42 32.53
CA PHE A 80 -12.76 18.35 32.12
C PHE A 80 -13.66 18.03 33.32
N LYS A 81 -14.82 18.69 33.42
CA LYS A 81 -15.86 18.45 34.44
C LYS A 81 -17.25 18.54 33.81
N ASN A 82 -18.19 17.76 34.36
CA ASN A 82 -19.63 17.79 34.01
C ASN A 82 -19.91 17.64 32.51
N GLU A 83 -19.78 16.41 32.00
CA GLU A 83 -20.11 16.06 30.61
C GLU A 83 -21.57 16.40 30.28
N LEU A 84 -21.76 17.14 29.18
CA LEU A 84 -23.08 17.52 28.66
C LEU A 84 -23.36 16.91 27.28
N GLU A 85 -22.32 16.59 26.53
CA GLU A 85 -22.40 15.99 25.21
C GLU A 85 -21.14 15.19 24.91
N ASP A 86 -21.32 14.06 24.22
CA ASP A 86 -20.27 13.17 23.74
C ASP A 86 -20.66 12.71 22.33
N LYS A 87 -19.86 13.10 21.34
CA LYS A 87 -20.12 12.79 19.94
C LYS A 87 -18.91 12.17 19.30
N THR A 88 -19.20 11.25 18.39
CA THR A 88 -18.21 10.49 17.65
C THR A 88 -18.40 10.74 16.17
N TYR A 89 -17.31 10.97 15.46
CA TYR A 89 -17.27 10.93 14.02
C TYR A 89 -16.20 9.95 13.57
N GLU A 90 -16.57 8.98 12.74
CA GLU A 90 -15.65 8.01 12.16
C GLU A 90 -15.70 8.13 10.64
N CYS A 91 -14.54 8.06 10.00
CA CYS A 91 -14.48 7.95 8.57
C CYS A 91 -15.12 6.63 8.11
N PRO A 92 -15.79 6.61 6.94
CA PRO A 92 -16.31 5.38 6.34
C PRO A 92 -15.22 4.31 6.18
N ALA A 93 -15.63 3.04 6.13
CA ALA A 93 -14.72 1.90 6.21
C ALA A 93 -13.53 2.02 5.23
N LYS A 94 -12.32 1.83 5.78
CA LYS A 94 -10.99 1.94 5.11
C LYS A 94 -10.52 3.36 4.79
N MET A 95 -11.30 4.40 5.07
CA MET A 95 -10.84 5.78 4.95
C MET A 95 -10.15 6.26 6.23
N TYR A 96 -9.28 7.26 6.08
CA TYR A 96 -8.55 7.91 7.16
C TYR A 96 -8.67 9.42 7.04
N VAL A 97 -8.42 10.12 8.14
CA VAL A 97 -8.49 11.57 8.21
C VAL A 97 -7.32 12.18 7.44
N THR A 98 -7.62 13.05 6.50
CA THR A 98 -6.64 13.86 5.75
C THR A 98 -6.78 15.36 6.05
N GLY A 99 -7.81 15.76 6.77
CA GLY A 99 -8.04 17.17 7.13
C GLY A 99 -9.08 17.32 8.23
N ILE A 100 -9.07 18.49 8.88
CA ILE A 100 -10.04 18.88 9.88
C ILE A 100 -10.47 20.32 9.66
N GLU A 101 -11.75 20.59 9.81
CA GLU A 101 -12.37 21.90 9.79
C GLU A 101 -13.18 22.09 11.07
N VAL A 102 -13.05 23.27 11.67
CA VAL A 102 -13.67 23.62 12.95
C VAL A 102 -14.45 24.91 12.79
N LYS A 103 -15.68 24.91 13.31
CA LYS A 103 -16.47 26.13 13.49
C LYS A 103 -16.46 26.53 14.95
N ARG A 104 -16.25 27.82 15.20
CA ARG A 104 -16.44 28.44 16.53
C ARG A 104 -17.67 29.34 16.49
N GLY A 105 -18.52 29.22 17.49
CA GLY A 105 -19.69 30.04 17.69
C GLY A 105 -19.75 30.55 19.12
N ARG A 106 -20.40 31.69 19.32
CA ARG A 106 -20.69 32.24 20.64
C ARG A 106 -22.15 32.66 20.72
N ARG A 107 -22.84 32.23 21.78
CA ARG A 107 -24.20 32.72 22.06
C ARG A 107 -24.14 33.92 22.99
N GLU A 108 -24.75 35.03 22.58
CA GLU A 108 -24.83 36.27 23.37
C GLU A 108 -25.57 36.06 24.70
N TRP A 109 -26.57 35.16 24.72
CA TRP A 109 -27.28 34.83 25.94
C TRP A 109 -26.60 33.66 26.67
N GLY A 110 -25.91 33.99 27.76
CA GLY A 110 -25.25 33.04 28.67
C GLY A 110 -23.84 32.65 28.27
N ASP A 111 -23.13 33.49 27.51
CA ASP A 111 -21.68 33.43 27.27
C ASP A 111 -21.16 32.02 26.95
N LYS A 112 -21.76 31.39 25.94
CA LYS A 112 -21.41 30.02 25.57
C LYS A 112 -20.51 30.00 24.35
N ASP A 113 -19.28 29.52 24.53
CA ASP A 113 -18.37 29.20 23.44
C ASP A 113 -18.63 27.77 22.96
N THR A 114 -18.99 27.67 21.70
CA THR A 114 -19.42 26.41 21.08
C THR A 114 -18.54 26.06 19.89
N TYR A 115 -18.21 24.79 19.76
CA TYR A 115 -17.38 24.25 18.71
C TYR A 115 -18.04 23.06 18.02
N ASP A 116 -17.94 23.00 16.70
CA ASP A 116 -18.34 21.84 15.89
C ASP A 116 -17.24 21.47 14.91
N PHE A 117 -17.13 20.19 14.62
CA PHE A 117 -15.98 19.58 13.97
C PHE A 117 -16.41 18.85 12.71
N LYS A 118 -15.59 18.97 11.67
CA LYS A 118 -15.78 18.31 10.39
C LYS A 118 -14.47 17.67 9.97
N LEU A 119 -14.54 16.42 9.52
CA LEU A 119 -13.38 15.69 9.05
C LEU A 119 -13.38 15.59 7.54
N GLN A 120 -12.18 15.61 6.96
CA GLN A 120 -11.95 15.16 5.60
C GLN A 120 -11.47 13.70 5.66
N CYS A 121 -12.22 12.80 5.05
CA CYS A 121 -11.90 11.38 5.00
C CYS A 121 -11.35 11.05 3.61
N SER A 122 -10.05 10.77 3.54
CA SER A 122 -9.33 10.41 2.31
C SER A 122 -9.62 11.38 1.15
N GLY A 123 -9.53 12.68 1.42
CA GLY A 123 -9.78 13.75 0.46
C GLY A 123 -11.25 14.18 0.31
N VAL A 124 -12.20 13.50 0.97
CA VAL A 124 -13.63 13.83 0.90
C VAL A 124 -14.10 14.47 2.20
N TRP A 125 -14.47 15.75 2.13
CA TRP A 125 -15.07 16.47 3.26
C TRP A 125 -16.43 15.89 3.62
N GLN A 126 -16.61 15.60 4.90
CA GLN A 126 -17.83 15.03 5.43
C GLN A 126 -18.76 16.11 6.01
N ASP A 127 -19.94 15.74 6.50
CA ASP A 127 -20.76 16.65 7.28
C ASP A 127 -20.14 16.95 8.65
N PHE A 128 -20.54 18.09 9.24
CA PHE A 128 -20.19 18.41 10.61
C PHE A 128 -20.76 17.35 11.56
N MET A 129 -20.01 17.05 12.63
CA MET A 129 -20.35 16.06 13.65
C MET A 129 -21.68 16.34 14.34
N GLY A 130 -22.11 17.61 14.36
CA GLY A 130 -23.40 18.03 14.90
C GLY A 130 -23.33 18.18 16.42
N MET A 131 -22.26 18.78 16.92
CA MET A 131 -22.18 19.27 18.30
C MET A 131 -23.23 20.36 18.55
N LYS A 132 -23.66 20.56 19.80
CA LYS A 132 -24.50 21.71 20.15
C LYS A 132 -23.79 23.02 19.80
N PHE A 133 -24.32 23.70 18.79
CA PHE A 133 -23.69 24.87 18.21
C PHE A 133 -24.65 26.07 18.15
N GLY A 134 -24.11 27.29 18.17
CA GLY A 134 -24.89 28.49 17.87
C GLY A 134 -24.07 29.78 17.82
N GLY A 135 -24.55 30.76 17.06
CA GLY A 135 -23.92 32.08 16.94
C GLY A 135 -22.53 32.03 16.30
N GLN A 136 -22.39 31.38 15.14
CA GLN A 136 -21.11 31.24 14.42
C GLN A 136 -20.36 32.57 14.35
N GLN A 137 -19.09 32.54 14.74
CA GLN A 137 -18.17 33.68 14.70
C GLN A 137 -17.08 33.47 13.66
N GLU A 138 -16.54 32.25 13.57
CA GLU A 138 -15.45 31.92 12.64
C GLU A 138 -15.47 30.43 12.27
N GLN A 139 -14.73 30.12 11.21
CA GLN A 139 -14.52 28.77 10.70
C GLN A 139 -13.14 28.71 10.06
N ALA A 140 -12.37 27.68 10.41
CA ALA A 140 -11.05 27.46 9.86
C ALA A 140 -10.80 25.95 9.70
N GLY A 141 -9.93 25.58 8.78
CA GLY A 141 -9.61 24.18 8.52
C GLY A 141 -8.26 24.05 7.85
N THR A 142 -7.68 22.85 7.98
CA THR A 142 -6.41 22.51 7.36
C THR A 142 -6.47 21.07 6.83
N GLU A 143 -5.67 20.82 5.81
CA GLU A 143 -5.51 19.52 5.16
C GLU A 143 -4.04 19.13 5.19
N CYS A 144 -3.78 17.84 5.32
CA CYS A 144 -2.45 17.32 5.07
C CYS A 144 -2.09 17.49 3.60
N PRO A 145 -0.79 17.65 3.29
CA PRO A 145 -0.32 17.66 1.91
C PRO A 145 -0.78 16.43 1.12
N SER A 146 -0.87 16.56 -0.20
CA SER A 146 -1.22 15.44 -1.07
C SER A 146 -0.27 14.25 -0.85
N GLY A 147 -0.83 13.05 -0.70
CA GLY A 147 -0.06 11.84 -0.39
C GLY A 147 0.27 11.64 1.09
N GLU A 148 -0.24 12.49 1.98
CA GLU A 148 -0.12 12.34 3.43
C GLU A 148 -1.47 12.09 4.11
N GLY A 149 -1.42 11.43 5.27
CA GLY A 149 -2.56 11.22 6.14
C GLY A 149 -2.29 11.82 7.52
N THR A 150 -3.37 12.11 8.25
CA THR A 150 -3.27 12.66 9.60
C THR A 150 -2.92 11.54 10.58
N SER A 151 -1.78 11.66 11.25
CA SER A 151 -1.28 10.71 12.25
C SER A 151 -1.36 11.24 13.68
N GLY A 152 -1.66 12.52 13.87
CA GLY A 152 -1.85 13.11 15.20
C GLY A 152 -2.62 14.42 15.15
N LEU A 153 -3.12 14.83 16.32
CA LEU A 153 -3.85 16.06 16.55
C LEU A 153 -3.25 16.74 17.78
N LYS A 154 -2.84 18.00 17.66
CA LYS A 154 -2.53 18.85 18.81
C LYS A 154 -3.67 19.81 19.03
N VAL A 155 -4.05 19.97 20.29
CA VAL A 155 -5.09 20.87 20.74
C VAL A 155 -4.46 21.87 21.71
N PHE A 156 -4.72 23.15 21.48
CA PHE A 156 -4.39 24.24 22.38
C PHE A 156 -5.68 24.75 23.02
N ARG A 157 -5.62 25.05 24.32
CA ARG A 157 -6.71 25.63 25.08
C ARG A 157 -6.23 26.88 25.80
N GLY A 158 -6.97 27.97 25.62
CA GLY A 158 -6.69 29.26 26.22
C GLY A 158 -7.95 29.90 26.77
N PHE A 159 -7.76 30.86 27.65
CA PHE A 159 -8.83 31.60 28.32
C PHE A 159 -8.62 33.10 28.22
N VAL A 160 -9.72 33.84 28.16
CA VAL A 160 -9.74 35.31 28.26
C VAL A 160 -10.65 35.71 29.41
N ASP A 161 -10.08 36.41 30.39
CA ASP A 161 -10.84 36.91 31.56
C ASP A 161 -11.90 37.96 31.19
N TRP A 162 -11.60 38.85 30.23
CA TRP A 162 -12.55 39.88 29.82
C TRP A 162 -13.49 39.36 28.74
N GLY A 163 -14.75 39.17 29.10
CA GLY A 163 -15.78 38.60 28.24
C GLY A 163 -15.74 37.08 28.17
N ASP A 164 -15.18 36.41 29.19
CA ASP A 164 -15.30 34.97 29.46
C ASP A 164 -15.24 34.11 28.19
N LYS A 165 -14.08 34.11 27.53
CA LYS A 165 -13.87 33.34 26.31
C LYS A 165 -13.03 32.10 26.57
N ASP A 166 -13.53 30.95 26.16
CA ASP A 166 -12.84 29.69 26.13
C ASP A 166 -12.41 29.38 24.69
N LEU A 167 -11.10 29.50 24.45
CA LEU A 167 -10.51 29.44 23.12
C LEU A 167 -9.85 28.09 22.91
N TYR A 168 -10.06 27.52 21.72
CA TYR A 168 -9.38 26.33 21.22
C TYR A 168 -8.77 26.58 19.86
N GLU A 169 -7.58 26.02 19.65
CA GLU A 169 -6.88 25.99 18.37
C GLU A 169 -6.24 24.61 18.16
N PHE A 170 -5.99 24.25 16.90
CA PHE A 170 -5.62 22.90 16.51
C PHE A 170 -4.43 22.89 15.53
N GLU A 171 -3.67 21.80 15.54
CA GLU A 171 -2.68 21.45 14.51
C GLU A 171 -2.86 19.98 14.11
N LEU A 172 -2.64 19.68 12.83
CA LEU A 172 -2.54 18.29 12.35
C LEU A 172 -1.08 17.85 12.27
N ASN A 173 -0.81 16.63 12.67
CA ASN A 173 0.47 15.97 12.39
C ASN A 173 0.31 15.05 11.18
N CYS A 174 0.90 15.43 10.06
CA CYS A 174 0.79 14.73 8.80
C CYS A 174 1.99 13.81 8.58
N LYS A 175 1.71 12.61 8.08
CA LYS A 175 2.72 11.59 7.76
C LYS A 175 2.44 11.05 6.38
N SER A 176 3.49 10.85 5.57
CA SER A 176 3.38 10.22 4.25
C SER A 176 2.66 8.87 4.33
N ILE A 177 1.67 8.67 3.46
CA ILE A 177 0.93 7.41 3.32
C ILE A 177 1.88 6.30 2.88
N ALA A 178 2.71 6.57 1.87
CA ALA A 178 3.71 5.63 1.40
C ALA A 178 4.70 5.24 2.51
N ALA A 179 5.25 6.22 3.24
CA ALA A 179 6.18 5.93 4.34
C ALA A 179 5.50 5.23 5.53
N ASN A 180 4.22 5.52 5.80
CA ASN A 180 3.48 4.88 6.88
C ASN A 180 3.15 3.42 6.56
N LEU A 181 2.69 3.12 5.34
CA LEU A 181 2.51 1.76 4.83
C LEU A 181 3.82 0.97 4.89
N ALA A 182 4.93 1.59 4.48
CA ALA A 182 6.27 1.02 4.62
C ALA A 182 6.72 0.83 6.08
N SER A 183 6.16 1.56 7.06
CA SER A 183 6.54 1.44 8.48
C SER A 183 5.67 0.48 9.29
N ILE A 184 4.43 0.22 8.87
CA ILE A 184 3.50 -0.65 9.59
C ILE A 184 3.70 -2.11 9.19
N ARG A 185 4.13 -2.37 7.94
CA ARG A 185 4.44 -3.69 7.37
C ARG A 185 5.38 -3.55 6.16
N GLY A 186 6.53 -2.90 6.33
CA GLY A 186 7.44 -2.61 5.22
C GLY A 186 7.83 -3.85 4.43
N LEU A 187 7.91 -3.68 3.10
CA LEU A 187 8.65 -4.59 2.24
C LEU A 187 10.01 -4.86 2.90
N PRO A 188 10.36 -6.13 3.14
CA PRO A 188 11.64 -6.48 3.71
C PRO A 188 12.77 -5.87 2.88
N ASP A 189 13.80 -5.32 3.53
CA ASP A 189 14.99 -4.86 2.82
C ASP A 189 15.66 -6.06 2.17
N LEU A 190 15.50 -6.18 0.84
CA LEU A 190 16.04 -7.29 0.05
C LEU A 190 17.54 -7.46 0.26
N LYS A 191 18.28 -6.36 0.40
CA LYS A 191 19.73 -6.41 0.62
C LYS A 191 20.06 -7.01 1.98
N MET A 192 19.26 -6.71 3.00
CA MET A 192 19.43 -7.33 4.33
C MET A 192 19.10 -8.82 4.33
N LEU A 193 18.14 -9.24 3.49
CA LEU A 193 17.81 -10.66 3.31
C LEU A 193 18.80 -11.41 2.41
N GLY A 194 19.79 -10.72 1.83
CA GLY A 194 20.69 -11.32 0.83
C GLY A 194 20.00 -11.65 -0.50
N LEU A 195 18.81 -11.08 -0.74
CA LEU A 195 18.03 -11.26 -1.95
C LEU A 195 18.43 -10.26 -3.02
N GLN A 196 18.44 -10.72 -4.27
CA GLN A 196 18.71 -9.85 -5.41
C GLN A 196 17.55 -8.88 -5.63
N ARG A 197 17.85 -7.68 -6.13
CA ARG A 197 16.82 -6.68 -6.41
C ARG A 197 15.89 -7.08 -7.56
N ASN A 198 16.42 -7.81 -8.55
CA ASN A 198 15.59 -8.34 -9.63
C ASN A 198 14.84 -9.57 -9.12
N VAL A 199 13.55 -9.41 -8.83
CA VAL A 199 12.71 -10.47 -8.28
C VAL A 199 12.42 -11.54 -9.31
N LEU A 200 12.37 -11.19 -10.60
CA LEU A 200 12.01 -12.12 -11.67
C LEU A 200 13.00 -13.29 -11.83
N VAL A 201 14.21 -13.17 -11.28
CA VAL A 201 15.21 -14.24 -11.30
C VAL A 201 15.28 -15.03 -10.00
N TRP A 202 14.39 -14.75 -9.03
CA TRP A 202 14.39 -15.49 -7.79
C TRP A 202 13.96 -16.93 -8.01
N ASP A 203 14.71 -17.86 -7.42
CA ASP A 203 14.25 -19.24 -7.26
C ASP A 203 13.18 -19.35 -6.15
N GLY A 204 12.65 -20.56 -5.98
CA GLY A 204 11.64 -20.82 -4.95
C GLY A 204 12.16 -20.66 -3.52
N GLU A 205 13.45 -20.88 -3.26
CA GLU A 205 14.03 -20.73 -1.92
C GLU A 205 14.17 -19.26 -1.54
N GLN A 206 14.60 -18.42 -2.48
CA GLN A 206 14.67 -16.97 -2.35
C GLN A 206 13.29 -16.35 -2.14
N LEU A 207 12.28 -16.82 -2.90
CA LEU A 207 10.89 -16.44 -2.68
C LEU A 207 10.39 -16.89 -1.29
N GLY A 208 10.76 -18.10 -0.85
CA GLY A 208 10.48 -18.60 0.49
C GLY A 208 11.10 -17.76 1.60
N ALA A 209 12.36 -17.32 1.44
CA ALA A 209 13.03 -16.43 2.39
C ALA A 209 12.34 -15.05 2.48
N TRP A 210 11.79 -14.57 1.37
CA TRP A 210 10.97 -13.35 1.38
C TRP A 210 9.65 -13.56 2.12
N LEU A 211 8.95 -14.68 1.88
CA LEU A 211 7.73 -15.05 2.63
C LEU A 211 7.99 -15.14 4.14
N GLU A 212 9.10 -15.75 4.55
CA GLU A 212 9.54 -15.82 5.96
C GLU A 212 9.67 -14.42 6.57
N ALA A 213 10.34 -13.51 5.88
CA ALA A 213 10.51 -12.13 6.34
C ALA A 213 9.21 -11.33 6.43
N LEU A 214 8.16 -11.75 5.70
CA LEU A 214 6.81 -11.21 5.80
C LEU A 214 5.97 -11.82 6.94
N GLY A 215 6.50 -12.84 7.63
CA GLY A 215 5.73 -13.63 8.60
C GLY A 215 4.75 -14.62 7.94
N LEU A 216 4.97 -14.95 6.67
CA LEU A 216 4.21 -15.92 5.87
C LEU A 216 5.03 -17.20 5.59
N GLY A 217 6.08 -17.45 6.39
CA GLY A 217 7.02 -18.55 6.20
C GLY A 217 6.40 -19.94 6.11
N ASP A 218 5.31 -20.17 6.85
CA ASP A 218 4.56 -21.44 6.84
C ASP A 218 4.01 -21.81 5.45
N LEU A 219 3.87 -20.83 4.55
CA LEU A 219 3.41 -21.04 3.17
C LEU A 219 4.56 -21.37 2.20
N ALA A 220 5.82 -21.11 2.55
CA ALA A 220 6.97 -21.32 1.68
C ALA A 220 7.10 -22.76 1.14
N PRO A 221 6.85 -23.83 1.94
CA PRO A 221 6.87 -25.20 1.42
C PRO A 221 5.86 -25.44 0.30
N SER A 222 4.70 -24.78 0.34
CA SER A 222 3.66 -24.88 -0.69
C SER A 222 4.11 -24.24 -2.00
N PHE A 223 4.70 -23.05 -1.92
CA PHE A 223 5.28 -22.36 -3.08
C PHE A 223 6.38 -23.19 -3.75
N LEU A 224 7.29 -23.76 -2.94
CA LEU A 224 8.34 -24.67 -3.40
C LEU A 224 7.74 -25.91 -4.07
N HIS A 225 6.76 -26.56 -3.44
CA HIS A 225 6.10 -27.76 -3.97
C HIS A 225 5.45 -27.50 -5.34
N HIS A 226 4.81 -26.34 -5.51
CA HIS A 226 4.15 -25.95 -6.74
C HIS A 226 5.06 -25.24 -7.75
N ASN A 227 6.39 -25.25 -7.56
CA ASN A 227 7.37 -24.59 -8.44
C ASN A 227 7.08 -23.08 -8.66
N VAL A 228 6.50 -22.41 -7.66
CA VAL A 228 6.27 -20.97 -7.72
C VAL A 228 7.56 -20.24 -7.35
N ASN A 229 8.02 -19.37 -8.24
CA ASN A 229 9.28 -18.64 -8.12
C ASN A 229 9.07 -17.16 -8.46
N GLY A 230 10.12 -16.35 -8.42
CA GLY A 230 10.01 -14.91 -8.60
C GLY A 230 9.49 -14.46 -9.97
N GLY A 231 9.60 -15.31 -10.99
CA GLY A 231 9.02 -15.03 -12.30
C GLY A 231 7.55 -15.46 -12.43
N THR A 232 7.11 -16.50 -11.72
CA THR A 232 5.72 -17.01 -11.81
C THR A 232 4.80 -16.44 -10.73
N VAL A 233 5.36 -15.91 -9.63
CA VAL A 233 4.58 -15.37 -8.50
C VAL A 233 3.66 -14.21 -8.89
N PHE A 234 4.05 -13.40 -9.89
CA PHE A 234 3.25 -12.29 -10.39
C PHE A 234 2.10 -12.72 -11.31
N LEU A 235 2.06 -14.00 -11.72
CA LEU A 235 1.00 -14.59 -12.54
C LEU A 235 -0.09 -15.27 -11.69
N LEU A 236 0.08 -15.31 -10.37
CA LEU A 236 -0.88 -15.95 -9.47
C LEU A 236 -2.21 -15.22 -9.45
N THR A 237 -3.29 -15.98 -9.52
CA THR A 237 -4.66 -15.49 -9.32
C THR A 237 -5.06 -15.67 -7.85
N GLU A 238 -6.20 -15.09 -7.43
CA GLU A 238 -6.72 -15.32 -6.08
C GLU A 238 -7.03 -16.81 -5.83
N GLU A 239 -7.44 -17.55 -6.86
CA GLU A 239 -7.67 -18.99 -6.79
C GLU A 239 -6.37 -19.75 -6.50
N HIS A 240 -5.30 -19.43 -7.22
CA HIS A 240 -3.98 -20.02 -6.97
C HIS A 240 -3.50 -19.76 -5.55
N LEU A 241 -3.73 -18.55 -5.01
CA LEU A 241 -3.38 -18.26 -3.62
C LEU A 241 -4.16 -19.13 -2.63
N ARG A 242 -5.43 -19.45 -2.89
CA ARG A 242 -6.19 -20.37 -2.03
C ARG A 242 -5.58 -21.76 -2.07
N ASP A 243 -5.26 -22.25 -3.26
CA ASP A 243 -4.65 -23.57 -3.46
C ASP A 243 -3.25 -23.66 -2.82
N LEU A 244 -2.51 -22.55 -2.82
CA LEU A 244 -1.21 -22.44 -2.14
C LEU A 244 -1.32 -22.38 -0.60
N GLY A 245 -2.53 -22.31 -0.04
CA GLY A 245 -2.76 -22.37 1.40
C GLY A 245 -3.17 -21.05 2.04
N PHE A 246 -3.37 -19.98 1.27
CA PHE A 246 -3.90 -18.72 1.81
C PHE A 246 -5.42 -18.82 2.07
N SER A 247 -5.78 -19.52 3.14
CA SER A 247 -7.17 -19.66 3.59
C SER A 247 -7.74 -18.35 4.17
N VAL A 248 -6.89 -17.55 4.82
CA VAL A 248 -7.27 -16.28 5.44
C VAL A 248 -7.33 -15.17 4.39
N VAL A 249 -8.50 -14.54 4.24
CA VAL A 249 -8.72 -13.45 3.26
C VAL A 249 -7.77 -12.27 3.49
N GLY A 250 -7.52 -11.93 4.76
CA GLY A 250 -6.61 -10.85 5.12
C GLY A 250 -5.17 -11.08 4.64
N ASP A 251 -4.67 -12.30 4.78
CA ASP A 251 -3.30 -12.65 4.37
C ASP A 251 -3.17 -12.68 2.84
N ARG A 252 -4.20 -13.14 2.12
CA ARG A 252 -4.24 -13.02 0.64
C ARG A 252 -4.15 -11.58 0.18
N LEU A 253 -5.02 -10.71 0.71
CA LEU A 253 -5.04 -9.30 0.30
C LEU A 253 -3.74 -8.59 0.68
N TYR A 254 -3.15 -8.95 1.82
CA TYR A 254 -1.85 -8.46 2.24
C TYR A 254 -0.73 -8.89 1.28
N PHE A 255 -0.68 -10.18 0.92
CA PHE A 255 0.31 -10.69 -0.01
C PHE A 255 0.19 -10.07 -1.41
N ILE A 256 -1.04 -9.91 -1.93
CA ILE A 256 -1.29 -9.24 -3.21
C ILE A 256 -0.76 -7.81 -3.19
N GLU A 257 -1.08 -7.04 -2.15
CA GLU A 257 -0.61 -5.66 -2.00
C GLU A 257 0.92 -5.58 -1.97
N LEU A 258 1.58 -6.48 -1.23
CA LEU A 258 3.03 -6.52 -1.17
C LEU A 258 3.69 -6.93 -2.48
N LEU A 259 3.09 -7.88 -3.21
CA LEU A 259 3.55 -8.23 -4.55
C LEU A 259 3.41 -7.04 -5.51
N THR A 260 2.32 -6.29 -5.44
CA THR A 260 2.16 -5.06 -6.25
C THR A 260 3.26 -4.05 -5.94
N GLN A 261 3.52 -3.79 -4.65
CA GLN A 261 4.59 -2.86 -4.26
C GLN A 261 5.98 -3.36 -4.70
N LEU A 262 6.24 -4.66 -4.56
CA LEU A 262 7.49 -5.28 -5.02
C LEU A 262 7.65 -5.15 -6.54
N TYR A 263 6.58 -5.33 -7.30
CA TYR A 263 6.56 -5.15 -8.75
C TYR A 263 6.84 -3.70 -9.17
N ASP A 264 6.15 -2.75 -8.54
CA ASP A 264 6.34 -1.32 -8.81
C ASP A 264 7.79 -0.88 -8.52
N ASP A 265 8.38 -1.40 -7.45
CA ASP A 265 9.77 -1.13 -7.07
C ASP A 265 10.78 -1.65 -8.10
N ILE A 266 10.58 -2.86 -8.64
CA ILE A 266 11.47 -3.41 -9.68
C ILE A 266 11.30 -2.66 -11.01
N VAL A 267 10.08 -2.27 -11.38
CA VAL A 267 9.81 -1.49 -12.61
C VAL A 267 10.42 -0.10 -12.51
N ALA A 268 10.26 0.58 -11.37
CA ALA A 268 10.87 1.89 -11.14
C ALA A 268 12.40 1.81 -11.14
N TRP A 269 12.96 0.73 -10.61
CA TRP A 269 14.40 0.47 -10.68
C TRP A 269 14.88 0.20 -12.10
N SER A 270 14.20 -0.67 -12.85
CA SER A 270 14.60 -1.07 -14.20
C SER A 270 14.56 0.12 -15.16
N SER A 271 13.53 0.97 -15.03
CA SER A 271 13.40 2.21 -15.80
C SER A 271 14.60 3.14 -15.59
N LYS A 272 15.10 3.28 -14.34
CA LYS A 272 16.26 4.12 -14.02
C LYS A 272 17.57 3.63 -14.63
N ILE A 273 17.71 2.33 -14.84
CA ILE A 273 18.91 1.73 -15.44
C ILE A 273 18.75 1.46 -16.94
N GLY A 274 17.63 1.88 -17.55
CA GLY A 274 17.36 1.69 -18.98
C GLY A 274 17.14 0.23 -19.38
N VAL A 275 16.71 -0.62 -18.44
CA VAL A 275 16.44 -2.05 -18.67
C VAL A 275 14.93 -2.27 -18.73
N GLN A 276 14.49 -2.96 -19.77
CA GLN A 276 13.13 -3.48 -19.86
C GLN A 276 13.07 -4.85 -19.19
N LEU A 277 12.20 -4.99 -18.19
CA LEU A 277 11.96 -6.28 -17.56
C LEU A 277 11.08 -7.12 -18.48
N ALA A 278 11.52 -8.34 -18.79
CA ALA A 278 10.66 -9.38 -19.34
C ALA A 278 10.38 -10.35 -18.21
N THR A 279 9.10 -10.60 -17.94
CA THR A 279 8.64 -11.52 -16.89
C THR A 279 9.16 -12.93 -17.16
N HIS A 280 9.19 -13.35 -18.44
CA HIS A 280 9.95 -14.51 -18.94
C HIS A 280 10.34 -14.31 -20.40
N PRO A 281 11.62 -14.48 -20.77
CA PRO A 281 12.02 -14.43 -22.17
C PRO A 281 11.60 -15.74 -22.86
N VAL A 282 10.78 -15.64 -23.91
CA VAL A 282 10.66 -16.69 -24.92
C VAL A 282 12.07 -17.14 -25.31
N PRO A 283 12.37 -18.45 -25.30
CA PRO A 283 13.71 -18.92 -25.60
C PRO A 283 14.14 -18.44 -26.98
N PRO A 284 15.45 -18.20 -27.23
CA PRO A 284 15.94 -17.72 -28.52
C PRO A 284 15.64 -18.74 -29.64
N LEU A 285 14.46 -18.63 -30.26
CA LEU A 285 13.90 -19.63 -31.17
C LEU A 285 14.89 -20.06 -32.25
N ARG A 286 15.58 -19.09 -32.86
CA ARG A 286 16.58 -19.36 -33.90
C ARG A 286 17.79 -20.11 -33.37
N GLN A 287 18.26 -19.82 -32.14
CA GLN A 287 19.41 -20.49 -31.54
C GLN A 287 19.09 -21.94 -31.19
N ILE A 288 17.84 -22.23 -30.83
CA ILE A 288 17.36 -23.60 -30.58
C ILE A 288 16.85 -24.30 -31.86
N GLY A 289 17.10 -23.73 -33.04
CA GLY A 289 16.77 -24.34 -34.33
C GLY A 289 15.27 -24.41 -34.63
N LEU A 290 14.50 -23.42 -34.19
CA LEU A 290 13.08 -23.25 -34.46
C LEU A 290 12.82 -22.14 -35.46
N THR A 291 11.74 -22.31 -36.25
CA THR A 291 11.24 -21.26 -37.14
C THR A 291 10.50 -20.18 -36.35
N LEU A 292 10.38 -18.97 -36.90
CA LEU A 292 9.57 -17.90 -36.32
C LEU A 292 8.06 -18.02 -36.66
N GLN A 293 7.60 -19.21 -37.04
CA GLN A 293 6.20 -19.50 -37.32
C GLN A 293 5.73 -20.65 -36.42
N PRO A 294 5.44 -20.38 -35.14
CA PRO A 294 5.07 -21.42 -34.17
C PRO A 294 3.88 -22.26 -34.57
N THR A 295 2.91 -21.74 -35.33
CA THR A 295 1.77 -22.52 -35.84
C THR A 295 2.18 -23.67 -36.77
N THR A 296 3.41 -23.67 -37.29
CA THR A 296 3.95 -24.74 -38.15
C THR A 296 4.80 -25.75 -37.38
N TRP A 297 4.99 -25.56 -36.08
CA TRP A 297 5.87 -26.40 -35.27
C TRP A 297 5.32 -27.81 -35.12
N SER A 298 6.20 -28.80 -35.30
CA SER A 298 5.91 -30.17 -34.92
C SER A 298 5.92 -30.33 -33.39
N VAL A 299 5.41 -31.47 -32.90
CA VAL A 299 5.55 -31.84 -31.47
C VAL A 299 7.01 -31.77 -31.02
N LYS A 300 7.96 -32.24 -31.85
CA LYS A 300 9.40 -32.18 -31.54
C LYS A 300 9.91 -30.76 -31.37
N ASP A 301 9.35 -29.81 -32.10
CA ASP A 301 9.72 -28.41 -32.01
C ASP A 301 9.18 -27.77 -30.73
N VAL A 302 7.94 -28.09 -30.35
CA VAL A 302 7.38 -27.69 -29.03
C VAL A 302 8.22 -28.25 -27.88
N CYS A 303 8.66 -29.51 -27.97
CA CYS A 303 9.54 -30.10 -26.96
C CYS A 303 10.91 -29.39 -26.82
N LYS A 304 11.42 -28.74 -27.88
CA LYS A 304 12.66 -27.93 -27.77
C LYS A 304 12.42 -26.69 -26.92
N VAL A 305 11.23 -26.08 -27.01
CA VAL A 305 10.85 -24.94 -26.17
C VAL A 305 10.80 -25.36 -24.71
N LEU A 306 10.10 -26.46 -24.39
CA LEU A 306 10.01 -26.98 -23.01
C LEU A 306 11.40 -27.20 -22.39
N LYS A 307 12.30 -27.86 -23.13
CA LYS A 307 13.69 -28.07 -22.66
C LYS A 307 14.44 -26.76 -22.46
N ALA A 308 14.28 -25.79 -23.36
CA ALA A 308 14.97 -24.50 -23.26
C ALA A 308 14.53 -23.67 -22.05
N VAL A 309 13.35 -23.93 -21.48
CA VAL A 309 12.82 -23.23 -20.30
C VAL A 309 12.82 -24.11 -19.03
N GLY A 310 13.50 -25.25 -19.06
CA GLY A 310 13.64 -26.14 -17.90
C GLY A 310 12.42 -27.00 -17.58
N LEU A 311 11.49 -27.16 -18.52
CA LEU A 311 10.26 -27.97 -18.40
C LEU A 311 10.39 -29.32 -19.11
N GLU A 312 11.60 -29.87 -19.17
CA GLU A 312 11.90 -31.12 -19.86
C GLU A 312 11.20 -32.34 -19.27
N GLU A 313 10.82 -32.31 -17.99
CA GLU A 313 10.05 -33.39 -17.33
C GLU A 313 8.68 -33.61 -17.98
N TYR A 314 8.10 -32.59 -18.62
CA TYR A 314 6.78 -32.64 -19.26
C TYR A 314 6.81 -32.99 -20.74
N VAL A 315 8.00 -33.24 -21.31
CA VAL A 315 8.15 -33.53 -22.75
C VAL A 315 7.32 -34.73 -23.18
N GLU A 316 7.32 -35.81 -22.40
CA GLU A 316 6.56 -37.03 -22.74
C GLU A 316 5.05 -36.78 -22.73
N LEU A 317 4.53 -35.95 -21.82
CA LEU A 317 3.11 -35.58 -21.79
C LEU A 317 2.71 -34.83 -23.06
N PHE A 318 3.53 -33.90 -23.53
CA PHE A 318 3.27 -33.17 -24.78
C PHE A 318 3.34 -34.08 -26.01
N VAL A 319 4.22 -35.09 -25.99
CA VAL A 319 4.30 -36.11 -27.04
C VAL A 319 3.07 -37.00 -27.07
N GLU A 320 2.66 -37.52 -25.91
CA GLU A 320 1.50 -38.39 -25.75
C GLU A 320 0.21 -37.70 -26.21
N HIS A 321 0.01 -36.44 -25.81
CA HIS A 321 -1.15 -35.63 -26.17
C HIS A 321 -1.03 -34.95 -27.54
N ARG A 322 0.08 -35.17 -28.26
CA ARG A 322 0.35 -34.65 -29.61
C ARG A 322 0.23 -33.12 -29.69
N ILE A 323 0.75 -32.43 -28.68
CA ILE A 323 0.74 -30.97 -28.64
C ILE A 323 1.74 -30.44 -29.67
N GLN A 324 1.21 -29.90 -30.76
CA GLN A 324 1.97 -29.28 -31.85
C GLN A 324 1.59 -27.79 -31.95
N GLY A 325 2.26 -27.05 -32.84
CA GLY A 325 2.20 -25.59 -32.90
C GLY A 325 0.83 -24.94 -33.06
N ASP A 326 -0.08 -25.53 -33.83
CA ASP A 326 -1.45 -25.04 -34.04
C ASP A 326 -2.36 -25.29 -32.82
N VAL A 327 -2.12 -26.37 -32.08
CA VAL A 327 -2.83 -26.72 -30.84
C VAL A 327 -2.28 -25.94 -29.65
N LEU A 328 -0.97 -25.66 -29.63
CA LEU A 328 -0.25 -25.01 -28.52
C LEU A 328 -0.94 -23.73 -28.03
N PHE A 329 -1.40 -22.89 -28.95
CA PHE A 329 -2.06 -21.61 -28.64
C PHE A 329 -3.47 -21.73 -28.06
N ASN A 330 -4.07 -22.92 -28.11
CA ASN A 330 -5.39 -23.19 -27.53
C ASN A 330 -5.28 -23.89 -26.16
N LEU A 331 -4.07 -24.18 -25.68
CA LEU A 331 -3.90 -24.79 -24.37
C LEU A 331 -4.27 -23.81 -23.26
N THR A 332 -5.20 -24.24 -22.42
CA THR A 332 -5.54 -23.56 -21.17
C THR A 332 -4.83 -24.22 -19.99
N GLU A 333 -4.78 -23.52 -18.86
CA GLU A 333 -4.25 -24.08 -17.61
C GLU A 333 -4.99 -25.37 -17.22
N GLU A 334 -6.31 -25.43 -17.41
CA GLU A 334 -7.10 -26.62 -17.09
C GLU A 334 -6.73 -27.82 -17.98
N ASN A 335 -6.40 -27.58 -19.26
CA ASN A 335 -5.90 -28.64 -20.13
C ASN A 335 -4.53 -29.16 -19.67
N LEU A 336 -3.63 -28.27 -19.23
CA LEU A 336 -2.33 -28.67 -18.71
C LEU A 336 -2.48 -29.51 -17.43
N LYS A 337 -3.45 -29.15 -16.57
CA LYS A 337 -3.80 -29.93 -15.39
C LYS A 337 -4.38 -31.30 -15.77
N GLU A 338 -5.29 -31.37 -16.74
CA GLU A 338 -5.85 -32.62 -17.26
C GLU A 338 -4.77 -33.54 -17.85
N MET A 339 -3.73 -32.98 -18.46
CA MET A 339 -2.56 -33.72 -18.95
C MET A 339 -1.64 -34.25 -17.84
N GLY A 340 -1.86 -33.87 -16.57
CA GLY A 340 -1.06 -34.30 -15.43
C GLY A 340 0.00 -33.30 -14.95
N ILE A 341 -0.03 -32.04 -15.40
CA ILE A 341 0.88 -30.99 -14.93
C ILE A 341 0.29 -30.33 -13.66
N GLU A 342 0.54 -30.94 -12.51
CA GLU A 342 -0.09 -30.54 -11.24
C GLU A 342 0.51 -29.29 -10.59
N LYS A 343 1.78 -28.95 -10.90
CA LYS A 343 2.47 -27.80 -10.31
C LYS A 343 1.96 -26.49 -10.91
N ILE A 344 1.47 -25.58 -10.06
CA ILE A 344 0.86 -24.30 -10.48
C ILE A 344 1.88 -23.44 -11.23
N GLY A 345 3.10 -23.31 -10.72
CA GLY A 345 4.16 -22.51 -11.33
C GLY A 345 4.50 -22.96 -12.74
N ASP A 346 4.55 -24.28 -12.98
CA ASP A 346 4.88 -24.83 -14.30
C ASP A 346 3.76 -24.59 -15.30
N ARG A 347 2.49 -24.72 -14.89
CA ARG A 347 1.35 -24.38 -15.76
C ARG A 347 1.34 -22.90 -16.12
N LEU A 348 1.52 -22.03 -15.13
CA LEU A 348 1.60 -20.58 -15.34
C LEU A 348 2.74 -20.19 -16.28
N LEU A 349 3.92 -20.82 -16.13
CA LEU A 349 5.06 -20.59 -17.00
C LEU A 349 4.76 -21.02 -18.45
N ILE A 350 4.15 -22.19 -18.65
CA ILE A 350 3.75 -22.64 -19.99
C ILE A 350 2.76 -21.65 -20.62
N THR A 351 1.71 -21.28 -19.89
CA THR A 351 0.69 -20.35 -20.39
C THR A 351 1.29 -18.98 -20.74
N ASP A 352 2.18 -18.44 -19.92
CA ASP A 352 2.86 -17.16 -20.17
C ASP A 352 3.78 -17.21 -21.40
N ILE A 353 4.54 -18.29 -21.57
CA ILE A 353 5.39 -18.50 -22.76
C ILE A 353 4.52 -18.59 -24.03
N VAL A 354 3.42 -19.35 -23.98
CA VAL A 354 2.50 -19.51 -25.12
C VAL A 354 1.86 -18.17 -25.49
N GLN A 355 1.40 -17.41 -24.50
CA GLN A 355 0.84 -16.08 -24.69
C GLN A 355 1.87 -15.12 -25.31
N THR A 356 3.09 -15.10 -24.77
CA THR A 356 4.18 -14.24 -25.29
C THR A 356 4.57 -14.64 -26.72
N LEU A 357 4.62 -15.95 -27.02
CA LEU A 357 4.82 -16.44 -28.39
C LEU A 357 3.71 -15.98 -29.33
N TYR A 358 2.46 -16.03 -28.87
CA TYR A 358 1.31 -15.61 -29.67
C TYR A 358 1.37 -14.10 -29.97
N GLU A 359 1.68 -13.29 -28.97
CA GLU A 359 1.85 -11.84 -29.11
C GLU A 359 3.01 -11.48 -30.04
N GLN A 360 4.12 -12.23 -29.99
CA GLN A 360 5.18 -12.08 -30.99
C GLN A 360 4.65 -12.46 -32.37
N VAL A 361 3.99 -13.60 -32.56
CA VAL A 361 3.54 -13.99 -33.92
C VAL A 361 2.53 -13.00 -34.52
N THR A 362 1.61 -12.49 -33.71
CA THR A 362 0.55 -11.56 -34.14
C THR A 362 1.01 -10.11 -34.19
N GLY A 363 1.87 -9.68 -33.26
CA GLY A 363 2.48 -8.35 -33.25
C GLY A 363 3.38 -8.10 -34.47
N TRP A 364 4.07 -9.14 -34.95
CA TRP A 364 4.88 -9.05 -36.18
C TRP A 364 4.04 -8.93 -37.46
N GLN A 365 2.74 -9.23 -37.41
CA GLN A 365 1.83 -8.94 -38.53
C GLN A 365 1.39 -7.47 -38.59
N GLN A 366 1.57 -6.68 -37.51
CA GLN A 366 1.12 -5.29 -37.44
C GLN A 366 2.23 -4.23 -37.37
N GLN A 367 3.47 -4.59 -37.03
CA GLN A 367 4.56 -3.62 -36.88
C GLN A 367 5.89 -4.09 -37.47
N GLN A 368 6.40 -3.38 -38.49
CA GLN A 368 7.82 -3.35 -38.82
C GLN A 368 8.57 -2.65 -37.67
N VAL A 369 9.07 -3.41 -36.68
CA VAL A 369 9.94 -2.86 -35.62
C VAL A 369 11.34 -3.45 -35.72
N ASN A 370 12.32 -2.55 -35.54
CA ASN A 370 13.75 -2.74 -35.73
C ASN A 370 14.32 -3.86 -34.82
N PRO A 371 15.06 -4.86 -35.34
CA PRO A 371 15.52 -6.03 -34.58
C PRO A 371 16.54 -5.78 -33.44
N GLN A 372 16.90 -4.55 -33.12
CA GLN A 372 18.01 -4.22 -32.23
C GLN A 372 17.62 -3.93 -30.77
N SER A 373 16.33 -3.96 -30.39
CA SER A 373 15.89 -3.55 -29.04
C SER A 373 15.62 -4.69 -28.04
N LEU A 374 15.81 -5.95 -28.39
CA LEU A 374 15.68 -7.08 -27.44
C LEU A 374 17.06 -7.60 -27.04
N LEU A 375 17.68 -6.93 -26.06
CA LEU A 375 18.81 -7.51 -25.33
C LEU A 375 18.27 -8.50 -24.31
N GLN A 376 18.52 -9.79 -24.59
CA GLN A 376 18.26 -10.90 -23.68
C GLN A 376 19.09 -10.73 -22.40
N LEU A 377 18.43 -10.71 -21.24
CA LEU A 377 19.11 -10.90 -19.97
C LEU A 377 19.11 -12.41 -19.66
N GLY A 378 20.23 -13.05 -19.99
CA GLY A 378 20.48 -14.45 -19.71
C GLY A 378 21.93 -14.81 -19.96
N ALA A 379 22.83 -14.30 -19.11
CA ALA A 379 24.16 -14.86 -18.79
C ALA A 379 24.95 -13.88 -17.89
N ALA A 380 24.89 -14.10 -16.58
CA ALA A 380 26.00 -13.93 -15.64
C ALA A 380 25.65 -14.66 -14.33
#